data_AF-A0AA95D6L7-F1
#
_entry.id   AF-A0AA95D6L7-F1
#
_cell.length_a   1.000
_cell.length_b   1.000
_cell.length_c   1.000
_cell.angle_alpha   90.00
_cell.angle_beta   90.00
_cell.angle_gamma   90.00
#
_symmetry.space_group_name_H-M   'P 1'
#
loop_
_entity.id
_entity.type
_entity.pdbx_description
1 polymer ?
#
loop_
_entity_poly.entity_id
_entity_poly.type
_entity_poly.pdbx_seq_one_letter_code
_entity_poly.pdbx_strand_id
1 'polypeptide(L)'
;MNITYIVGNGLDLQYGLKTRYKDFYEFQNRTYISRKENEEEYSNLIYESLFSDTVNDYENWSDFELSIGKLTKDNDLISSSIEIKEKFIDDFSEVVDDLREYLRIQQEKNLEKGNAIDFISTLDNMRTSLPVINQPAIDKKYNENLYQHDIVNILTLNYINVIDKLYNESAKSFSNQLRTNNYKFHIAPPIHAHGTVDICTVLGVSD
;
A
#
# COMPACT_ATOMS: atom_id res chain seq x y z
N MET A 1 -12.16 9.57 21.75
CA MET A 1 -11.53 10.27 20.60
C MET A 1 -11.45 9.33 19.43
N ASN A 2 -11.31 9.85 18.21
CA ASN A 2 -10.97 9.05 17.03
C ASN A 2 -9.53 9.35 16.63
N ILE A 3 -8.71 8.32 16.59
CA ILE A 3 -7.30 8.38 16.18
C ILE A 3 -7.19 7.56 14.89
N THR A 4 -6.51 8.08 13.88
CA THR A 4 -6.32 7.37 12.62
C THR A 4 -4.83 7.21 12.34
N TYR A 5 -4.40 5.98 12.14
CA TYR A 5 -3.08 5.64 11.63
C TYR A 5 -3.17 5.35 10.14
N ILE A 6 -2.24 5.90 9.37
CA ILE A 6 -2.05 5.58 7.95
C ILE A 6 -0.77 4.75 7.85
N VAL A 7 -0.89 3.56 7.28
CA VAL A 7 0.21 2.61 7.11
C VAL A 7 0.54 2.49 5.63
N GLY A 8 1.80 2.75 5.29
CA GLY A 8 2.33 2.56 3.94
C GLY A 8 3.23 1.33 3.83
N ASN A 9 3.84 1.17 2.65
CA ASN A 9 4.60 -0.04 2.30
C ASN A 9 5.89 -0.21 3.14
N GLY A 10 6.31 0.83 3.85
CA GLY A 10 7.41 0.77 4.82
C GLY A 10 7.28 -0.37 5.84
N LEU A 11 6.04 -0.74 6.22
CA LEU A 11 5.80 -1.91 7.06
C LEU A 11 6.27 -3.20 6.39
N ASP A 12 5.87 -3.42 5.13
CA ASP A 12 6.22 -4.61 4.37
C ASP A 12 7.74 -4.69 4.15
N LEU A 13 8.36 -3.54 3.85
CA LEU A 13 9.82 -3.42 3.67
C LEU A 13 10.59 -3.76 4.95
N GLN A 14 10.05 -3.41 6.13
CA GLN A 14 10.67 -3.75 7.41
C GLN A 14 10.75 -5.28 7.62
N TYR A 15 9.79 -6.03 7.07
CA TYR A 15 9.81 -7.50 7.06
C TYR A 15 10.59 -8.09 5.88
N GLY A 16 11.33 -7.27 5.13
CA GLY A 16 12.16 -7.71 4.01
C GLY A 16 11.37 -8.12 2.77
N LEU A 17 10.08 -7.79 2.71
CA LEU A 17 9.25 -8.05 1.52
C LEU A 17 9.61 -7.06 0.42
N LYS A 18 9.66 -7.55 -0.82
CA LYS A 18 10.07 -6.75 -1.98
C LYS A 18 8.86 -6.07 -2.62
N THR A 19 8.26 -5.11 -1.93
CA THR A 19 7.03 -4.41 -2.36
C THR A 19 7.29 -3.01 -2.92
N ARG A 20 8.56 -2.64 -3.17
CA ARG A 20 8.87 -1.39 -3.88
C ARG A 20 8.48 -1.53 -5.34
N TYR A 21 8.17 -0.39 -5.97
CA TYR A 21 7.96 -0.34 -7.41
C TYR A 21 9.14 -0.95 -8.18
N LYS A 22 10.37 -0.58 -7.81
CA LYS A 22 11.58 -1.08 -8.47
C LYS A 22 11.72 -2.60 -8.42
N ASP A 23 11.31 -3.23 -7.32
CA ASP A 23 11.34 -4.68 -7.21
C ASP A 23 10.38 -5.36 -8.19
N PHE A 24 9.16 -4.80 -8.33
CA PHE A 24 8.18 -5.24 -9.33
C PHE A 24 8.70 -4.98 -10.74
N TYR A 25 9.21 -3.78 -11.02
CA TYR A 25 9.75 -3.40 -12.33
C TYR A 25 10.83 -4.37 -12.81
N GLU A 26 11.83 -4.67 -11.97
CA GLU A 26 12.90 -5.61 -12.32
C GLU A 26 12.40 -7.04 -12.54
N PHE A 27 11.41 -7.48 -11.76
CA PHE A 27 10.77 -8.77 -11.97
C PHE A 27 10.03 -8.80 -13.30
N GLN A 28 9.18 -7.81 -13.54
CA GLN A 28 8.28 -7.77 -14.68
C GLN A 28 9.01 -7.54 -16.00
N ASN A 29 10.08 -6.75 -16.02
CA ASN A 29 10.90 -6.56 -17.22
C ASN A 29 11.44 -7.90 -17.73
N ARG A 30 11.97 -8.74 -16.83
CA ARG A 30 12.47 -10.07 -17.18
C ARG A 30 11.35 -10.98 -17.68
N THR A 31 10.20 -10.97 -17.00
CA THR A 31 9.03 -11.78 -17.39
C THR A 31 8.51 -11.37 -18.77
N TYR A 32 8.37 -10.07 -19.02
CA TYR A 32 7.90 -9.51 -20.28
C TYR A 32 8.82 -9.85 -21.45
N ILE A 33 10.15 -9.67 -21.30
CA ILE A 33 11.13 -10.06 -22.33
C ILE A 33 11.02 -11.56 -22.63
N SER A 34 10.95 -12.39 -21.59
CA SER A 34 10.80 -13.84 -21.76
C SER A 34 9.50 -14.20 -22.50
N ARG A 35 8.36 -13.57 -22.20
CA ARG A 35 7.10 -13.83 -22.93
C ARG A 35 7.24 -13.44 -24.40
N LYS A 36 7.79 -12.26 -24.69
CA LYS A 36 8.00 -11.77 -26.06
C LYS A 36 8.90 -12.66 -26.92
N GLU A 37 9.87 -13.35 -26.31
CA GLU A 37 10.74 -14.30 -27.02
C GLU A 37 10.08 -15.66 -27.27
N ASN A 38 9.11 -16.07 -26.46
CA ASN A 38 8.50 -17.41 -26.50
C ASN A 38 7.09 -17.46 -27.10
N GLU A 39 6.39 -16.32 -27.15
CA GLU A 39 5.02 -16.20 -27.65
C GLU A 39 5.01 -15.36 -28.93
N GLU A 40 4.52 -15.94 -30.02
CA GLU A 40 4.35 -15.19 -31.27
C GLU A 40 3.32 -14.06 -31.05
N GLU A 41 3.70 -12.84 -31.47
CA GLU A 41 2.84 -11.64 -31.46
C GLU A 41 2.47 -11.06 -30.08
N TYR A 42 3.09 -11.50 -28.98
CA TYR A 42 2.84 -10.91 -27.66
C TYR A 42 3.35 -9.46 -27.56
N SER A 43 2.45 -8.53 -27.20
CA SER A 43 2.76 -7.11 -27.01
C SER A 43 1.83 -6.44 -26.01
N ASN A 44 2.41 -5.57 -25.18
CA ASN A 44 1.70 -4.75 -24.21
C ASN A 44 2.27 -3.32 -24.29
N LEU A 45 1.45 -2.36 -24.69
CA LEU A 45 1.86 -0.98 -24.99
C LEU A 45 2.47 -0.28 -23.77
N ILE A 46 1.97 -0.61 -22.57
CA ILE A 46 2.44 -0.02 -21.32
C ILE A 46 3.84 -0.54 -21.01
N TYR A 47 4.06 -1.86 -21.10
CA TYR A 47 5.38 -2.45 -20.91
C TYR A 47 6.39 -2.01 -21.98
N GLU A 48 5.97 -1.91 -23.25
CA GLU A 48 6.85 -1.40 -24.30
C GLU A 48 7.32 0.03 -24.01
N SER A 49 6.41 0.90 -23.55
CA SER A 49 6.75 2.24 -23.11
C SER A 49 7.70 2.22 -21.90
N LEU A 50 7.33 1.50 -20.84
CA LEU A 50 8.07 1.45 -19.57
C LEU A 50 9.48 0.84 -19.67
N PHE A 51 9.67 -0.14 -20.55
CA PHE A 51 10.94 -0.85 -20.69
C PHE A 51 11.79 -0.34 -21.86
N SER A 52 11.26 0.56 -22.70
CA SER A 52 12.05 1.23 -23.74
C SER A 52 13.05 2.26 -23.20
N ASP A 53 12.78 2.84 -22.03
CA ASP A 53 13.68 3.81 -21.40
C ASP A 53 14.86 3.09 -20.73
N THR A 54 16.02 3.12 -21.39
CA THR A 54 17.26 2.51 -20.89
C THR A 54 17.85 3.17 -19.64
N VAL A 55 17.41 4.39 -19.29
CA VAL A 55 17.87 5.11 -18.09
C VAL A 55 16.97 4.82 -16.90
N ASN A 56 15.68 4.55 -17.16
CA ASN A 56 14.57 4.50 -16.21
C ASN A 56 14.94 4.64 -14.72
N ASP A 57 14.83 5.88 -14.22
CA ASP A 57 15.12 6.25 -12.83
C ASP A 57 13.85 6.22 -11.94
N TYR A 58 12.82 5.46 -12.33
CA TYR A 58 11.60 5.36 -11.55
C TYR A 58 11.87 4.60 -10.25
N GLU A 59 11.69 5.31 -9.13
CA GLU A 59 11.88 4.75 -7.80
C GLU A 59 10.54 4.34 -7.18
N ASN A 60 9.48 5.07 -7.50
CA ASN A 60 8.21 5.03 -6.79
C ASN A 60 7.04 4.63 -7.70
N TRP A 61 5.97 4.12 -7.07
CA TRP A 61 4.70 3.83 -7.75
C TRP A 61 4.10 5.06 -8.44
N SER A 62 4.29 6.25 -7.86
CA SER A 62 3.88 7.51 -8.48
C SER A 62 4.57 7.81 -9.80
N ASP A 63 5.82 7.35 -9.99
CA ASP A 63 6.57 7.56 -11.23
C ASP A 63 5.98 6.72 -12.36
N PHE A 64 5.59 5.49 -12.05
CA PHE A 64 4.85 4.61 -12.94
C PHE A 64 3.48 5.19 -13.33
N GLU A 65 2.68 5.63 -12.36
CA GLU A 65 1.38 6.25 -12.63
C GLU A 65 1.52 7.49 -13.52
N LEU A 66 2.53 8.33 -13.24
CA LEU A 66 2.85 9.49 -14.05
C LEU A 66 3.27 9.09 -15.46
N SER A 67 4.05 8.02 -15.64
CA SER A 67 4.45 7.55 -16.96
C SER A 67 3.27 7.06 -17.81
N ILE A 68 2.29 6.40 -17.19
CA ILE A 68 1.05 5.99 -17.86
C ILE A 68 0.23 7.22 -18.23
N GLY A 69 0.14 8.20 -17.32
CA GLY A 69 -0.51 9.48 -17.60
C GLY A 69 0.14 10.24 -18.76
N LYS A 70 1.47 10.24 -18.86
CA LYS A 70 2.20 10.82 -20.01
C LYS A 70 1.97 10.03 -21.28
N LEU A 71 2.04 8.70 -21.22
CA LEU A 71 1.81 7.82 -22.37
C LEU A 71 0.43 8.08 -22.98
N THR A 72 -0.62 8.15 -22.16
CA THR A 72 -2.00 8.41 -22.63
C THR A 72 -2.20 9.83 -23.15
N LYS A 73 -1.47 10.82 -22.60
CA LYS A 73 -1.54 12.21 -23.03
C LYS A 73 -0.79 12.49 -24.33
N ASP A 74 0.42 11.95 -24.46
CA ASP A 74 1.37 12.32 -25.51
C ASP A 74 1.28 11.38 -26.72
N ASN A 75 0.61 10.22 -26.59
CA ASN A 75 0.40 9.27 -27.67
C ASN A 75 -1.02 9.36 -28.24
N ASP A 76 -1.20 10.22 -29.23
CA ASP A 76 -2.47 10.43 -29.93
C ASP A 76 -3.07 9.12 -30.49
N LEU A 77 -2.23 8.12 -30.80
CA LEU A 77 -2.67 6.81 -31.30
C LEU A 77 -3.56 6.09 -30.29
N ILE A 78 -3.28 6.22 -28.99
CA ILE A 78 -4.08 5.57 -27.94
C ILE A 78 -5.53 6.05 -27.98
N SER A 79 -5.74 7.30 -28.40
CA SER A 79 -7.06 7.89 -28.52
C SER A 79 -7.70 7.77 -29.92
N SER A 80 -6.97 7.22 -30.90
CA SER A 80 -7.28 7.34 -32.32
C SER A 80 -8.39 6.42 -32.82
N SER A 81 -8.61 5.27 -32.18
CA SER A 81 -9.71 4.35 -32.50
C SER A 81 -10.29 3.68 -31.26
N ILE A 82 -11.44 3.02 -31.41
CA ILE A 82 -12.04 2.24 -30.32
C ILE A 82 -11.18 1.01 -30.04
N GLU A 83 -10.69 0.32 -31.08
CA GLU A 83 -9.89 -0.89 -30.91
C GLU A 83 -8.60 -0.63 -30.12
N ILE A 84 -7.93 0.51 -30.34
CA ILE A 84 -6.70 0.85 -29.61
C ILE A 84 -6.99 1.21 -28.16
N LYS A 85 -8.13 1.87 -27.87
CA LYS A 85 -8.55 2.17 -26.49
C LYS A 85 -8.86 0.89 -25.73
N GLU A 86 -9.57 -0.04 -26.35
CA GLU A 86 -9.85 -1.35 -25.77
C GLU A 86 -8.55 -2.12 -25.51
N LYS A 87 -7.62 -2.14 -26.49
CA LYS A 87 -6.29 -2.73 -26.29
C LYS A 87 -5.55 -2.11 -25.11
N PHE A 88 -5.59 -0.78 -24.96
CA PHE A 88 -4.93 -0.12 -23.83
C PHE A 88 -5.54 -0.51 -22.48
N ILE A 89 -6.87 -0.67 -22.41
CA ILE A 89 -7.57 -1.14 -21.20
C ILE A 89 -7.16 -2.58 -20.89
N ASP A 90 -7.10 -3.45 -21.90
CA ASP A 90 -6.66 -4.84 -21.74
C ASP A 90 -5.20 -4.91 -21.28
N ASP A 91 -4.32 -4.14 -21.91
CA ASP A 91 -2.90 -4.02 -21.53
C ASP A 91 -2.74 -3.52 -20.09
N PHE A 92 -3.57 -2.55 -19.66
CA PHE A 92 -3.57 -2.07 -18.28
C PHE A 92 -4.09 -3.11 -17.28
N SER A 93 -5.14 -3.86 -17.66
CA SER A 93 -5.66 -4.96 -16.84
C SER A 93 -4.58 -6.03 -16.63
N GLU A 94 -3.82 -6.36 -17.69
CA GLU A 94 -2.70 -7.30 -17.59
C GLU A 94 -1.63 -6.80 -16.62
N VAL A 95 -1.29 -5.49 -16.65
CA VAL A 95 -0.33 -4.90 -15.70
C VAL A 95 -0.81 -5.03 -14.25
N VAL A 96 -2.10 -4.81 -14.01
CA VAL A 96 -2.69 -4.98 -12.66
C VAL A 96 -2.66 -6.44 -12.23
N ASP A 97 -2.94 -7.38 -13.13
CA ASP A 97 -2.92 -8.81 -12.81
C ASP A 97 -1.51 -9.36 -12.57
N ASP A 98 -0.52 -8.93 -13.38
CA ASP A 98 0.89 -9.26 -13.14
C ASP A 98 1.38 -8.66 -11.80
N LEU A 99 0.94 -7.44 -11.45
CA LEU A 99 1.23 -6.84 -10.14
C LEU A 99 0.64 -7.67 -9.00
N ARG A 100 -0.64 -8.05 -9.10
CA ARG A 100 -1.31 -8.90 -8.10
C ARG A 100 -0.54 -10.19 -7.89
N GLU A 101 -0.15 -10.84 -8.97
CA GLU A 101 0.58 -12.10 -8.91
C GLU A 101 1.96 -11.92 -8.25
N TYR A 102 2.71 -10.90 -8.67
CA TYR A 102 3.98 -10.58 -8.03
C TYR A 102 3.84 -10.34 -6.52
N LEU A 103 2.81 -9.60 -6.10
CA LEU A 103 2.57 -9.29 -4.69
C LEU A 103 2.05 -10.50 -3.90
N ARG A 104 1.29 -11.42 -4.51
CA ARG A 104 0.95 -12.71 -3.89
C ARG A 104 2.20 -13.51 -3.55
N ILE A 105 3.16 -13.59 -4.48
CA ILE A 105 4.45 -14.24 -4.24
C ILE A 105 5.18 -13.57 -3.05
N GLN A 106 5.12 -12.24 -2.92
CA GLN A 106 5.68 -11.56 -1.75
C GLN A 106 4.91 -11.88 -0.46
N GLN A 107 3.58 -11.93 -0.52
CA GLN A 107 2.70 -12.18 0.63
C GLN A 107 2.85 -13.59 1.21
N GLU A 108 3.18 -14.57 0.36
CA GLU A 108 3.45 -15.96 0.75
C GLU A 108 4.81 -16.14 1.43
N LYS A 109 5.72 -15.16 1.31
CA LYS A 109 6.99 -15.22 2.07
C LYS A 109 6.67 -15.17 3.56
N ASN A 110 7.17 -16.18 4.27
CA ASN A 110 6.85 -16.41 5.67
C ASN A 110 7.11 -15.17 6.52
N LEU A 111 6.06 -14.59 7.07
CA LEU A 111 6.17 -13.84 8.31
C LEU A 111 6.35 -14.84 9.45
N GLU A 112 7.30 -14.58 10.35
CA GLU A 112 7.46 -15.42 11.53
C GLU A 112 6.14 -15.48 12.31
N LYS A 113 5.69 -16.70 12.62
CA LYS A 113 4.45 -16.92 13.35
C LYS A 113 4.55 -16.29 14.74
N GLY A 114 3.54 -15.52 15.13
CA GLY A 114 3.48 -14.88 16.44
C GLY A 114 3.99 -13.45 16.49
N ASN A 115 4.38 -12.86 15.35
CA ASN A 115 4.62 -11.42 15.29
C ASN A 115 3.33 -10.64 15.52
N ALA A 116 3.36 -9.69 16.44
CA ALA A 116 2.24 -8.84 16.82
C ALA A 116 2.69 -7.38 16.91
N ILE A 117 1.76 -6.46 16.69
CA ILE A 117 1.95 -5.04 16.90
C ILE A 117 1.75 -4.73 18.38
N ASP A 118 2.76 -4.10 18.99
CA ASP A 118 2.64 -3.58 20.35
C ASP A 118 1.87 -2.26 20.37
N PHE A 119 0.55 -2.36 20.18
CA PHE A 119 -0.33 -1.20 20.25
C PHE A 119 -0.34 -0.55 21.64
N ILE A 120 -0.12 -1.32 22.70
CA ILE A 120 -0.13 -0.82 24.08
C ILE A 120 1.00 0.18 24.25
N SER A 121 2.24 -0.26 24.02
CA SER A 121 3.40 0.61 24.12
C SER A 121 3.33 1.78 23.13
N THR A 122 2.85 1.54 21.91
CA THR A 122 2.73 2.58 20.88
C THR A 122 1.80 3.71 21.31
N LEU A 123 0.61 3.39 21.85
CA LEU A 123 -0.37 4.40 22.26
C LEU A 123 -0.03 5.02 23.61
N ASP A 124 0.47 4.24 24.58
CA ASP A 124 0.90 4.78 25.88
C ASP A 124 2.06 5.76 25.73
N ASN A 125 2.93 5.56 24.73
CA ASN A 125 4.03 6.46 24.41
C ASN A 125 3.71 7.48 23.30
N MET A 126 2.45 7.62 22.86
CA MET A 126 2.08 8.51 21.74
C MET A 126 2.52 9.96 21.98
N ARG A 127 2.41 10.45 23.21
CA ARG A 127 2.85 11.81 23.53
C ARG A 127 4.36 11.94 23.40
N THR A 128 5.12 11.01 23.97
CA THR A 128 6.58 11.09 24.06
C THR A 128 7.27 10.74 22.75
N SER A 129 6.61 10.01 21.85
CA SER A 129 7.10 9.72 20.50
C SER A 129 7.04 10.94 19.56
N LEU A 130 6.30 11.99 19.92
CA LEU A 130 6.20 13.22 19.15
C LEU A 130 7.29 14.24 19.52
N PRO A 131 7.72 15.08 18.56
CA PRO A 131 8.57 16.24 18.85
C PRO A 131 7.97 17.10 19.96
N VAL A 132 8.82 17.61 20.87
CA VAL A 132 8.41 18.34 22.08
C VAL A 132 7.41 19.46 21.78
N ILE A 133 7.59 20.17 20.66
CA ILE A 133 6.71 21.27 20.23
C ILE A 133 5.25 20.83 19.95
N ASN A 134 5.04 19.56 19.59
CA ASN A 134 3.73 19.00 19.26
C ASN A 134 3.05 18.32 20.45
N GLN A 135 3.77 18.00 21.53
CA GLN A 135 3.21 17.32 22.69
C GLN A 135 2.04 18.07 23.36
N PRO A 136 2.09 19.40 23.52
CA PRO A 136 0.96 20.15 24.12
C PRO A 136 -0.35 20.00 23.33
N ALA A 137 -0.28 19.77 22.01
CA ALA A 137 -1.46 19.55 21.19
C ALA A 137 -2.17 18.24 21.55
N ILE A 138 -1.39 17.17 21.80
CA ILE A 138 -1.93 15.89 22.28
C ILE A 138 -2.50 16.03 23.69
N ASP A 139 -1.76 16.65 24.62
CA ASP A 139 -2.24 16.88 25.99
C ASP A 139 -3.59 17.60 26.00
N LYS A 140 -3.70 18.68 25.20
CA LYS A 140 -4.96 19.41 25.04
C LYS A 140 -6.09 18.50 24.54
N LYS A 141 -5.85 17.68 23.52
CA LYS A 141 -6.86 16.75 22.99
C LYS A 141 -7.34 15.77 24.05
N TYR A 142 -6.44 15.18 24.84
CA TYR A 142 -6.84 14.24 25.90
C TYR A 142 -7.60 14.94 27.04
N ASN A 143 -7.21 16.15 27.41
CA ASN A 143 -7.88 16.96 28.44
C ASN A 143 -9.29 17.43 28.03
N GLU A 144 -9.52 17.66 26.74
CA GLU A 144 -10.86 18.00 26.21
C GLU A 144 -11.79 16.78 26.11
N ASN A 145 -11.26 15.56 26.26
CA ASN A 145 -11.91 14.30 25.92
C ASN A 145 -11.85 13.26 27.06
N LEU A 146 -12.01 13.72 28.31
CA LEU A 146 -11.75 12.91 29.51
C LEU A 146 -12.66 11.68 29.67
N TYR A 147 -13.93 11.78 29.29
CA TYR A 147 -14.96 10.81 29.69
C TYR A 147 -15.45 9.93 28.54
N GLN A 148 -14.53 9.31 27.81
CA GLN A 148 -14.88 8.43 26.69
C GLN A 148 -13.77 7.43 26.34
N HIS A 149 -14.18 6.36 25.67
CA HIS A 149 -13.27 5.45 24.98
C HIS A 149 -12.62 6.13 23.77
N ASP A 150 -11.44 5.66 23.41
CA ASP A 150 -10.73 6.06 22.20
C ASP A 150 -10.79 4.95 21.17
N ILE A 151 -11.18 5.30 19.94
CA ILE A 151 -11.20 4.38 18.81
C ILE A 151 -9.98 4.70 17.94
N VAL A 152 -9.21 3.67 17.64
CA VAL A 152 -8.04 3.73 16.76
C VAL A 152 -8.39 3.03 15.46
N ASN A 153 -8.43 3.81 14.38
CA ASN A 153 -8.66 3.32 13.03
C ASN A 153 -7.33 3.14 12.32
N ILE A 154 -7.20 2.07 11.56
CA ILE A 154 -6.01 1.78 10.76
C ILE A 154 -6.43 1.80 9.30
N LEU A 155 -5.85 2.73 8.53
CA LEU A 155 -5.97 2.78 7.09
C LEU A 155 -4.64 2.34 6.49
N THR A 156 -4.65 1.30 5.68
CA THR A 156 -3.46 0.81 4.97
C THR A 156 -3.55 1.16 3.49
N LEU A 157 -2.43 1.61 2.94
CA LEU A 157 -2.24 1.84 1.51
C LEU A 157 -1.58 0.63 0.83
N ASN A 158 -1.29 -0.43 1.59
CA ASN A 158 -0.65 -1.65 1.09
C ASN A 158 -1.69 -2.64 0.56
N TYR A 159 -1.31 -3.33 -0.50
CA TYR A 159 -2.14 -4.35 -1.14
C TYR A 159 -2.05 -5.73 -0.45
N ILE A 160 -0.96 -6.00 0.26
CA ILE A 160 -0.73 -7.29 0.92
C ILE A 160 -1.19 -7.28 2.39
N ASN A 161 -1.52 -8.46 2.90
CA ASN A 161 -2.18 -8.67 4.19
C ASN A 161 -1.24 -8.78 5.41
N VAL A 162 -0.03 -8.21 5.32
CA VAL A 162 0.95 -8.23 6.42
C VAL A 162 0.35 -7.58 7.66
N ILE A 163 -0.27 -6.41 7.51
CA ILE A 163 -0.89 -5.69 8.61
C ILE A 163 -2.03 -6.49 9.25
N ASP A 164 -2.82 -7.24 8.48
CA ASP A 164 -3.92 -8.06 9.01
C ASP A 164 -3.39 -9.21 9.85
N LYS A 165 -2.35 -9.89 9.37
CA LYS A 165 -1.69 -10.97 10.11
C LYS A 165 -1.17 -10.45 11.45
N LEU A 166 -0.47 -9.31 11.44
CA LEU A 166 0.06 -8.69 12.67
C LEU A 166 -1.08 -8.23 13.59
N TYR A 167 -2.11 -7.59 13.05
CA TYR A 167 -3.28 -7.14 13.80
C TYR A 167 -4.00 -8.32 14.48
N ASN A 168 -4.16 -9.44 13.79
CA ASN A 168 -4.82 -10.64 14.32
C ASN A 168 -4.10 -11.23 15.54
N GLU A 169 -2.77 -11.08 15.63
CA GLU A 169 -1.98 -11.51 16.79
C GLU A 169 -1.88 -10.43 17.89
N SER A 170 -2.33 -9.20 17.63
CA SER A 170 -2.17 -8.04 18.53
C SER A 170 -3.29 -7.89 19.57
N ALA A 171 -3.10 -7.06 20.60
CA ALA A 171 -4.17 -6.69 21.51
C ALA A 171 -5.14 -5.66 20.88
N LYS A 172 -6.46 -5.89 20.95
CA LYS A 172 -7.47 -5.01 20.33
C LYS A 172 -8.17 -4.06 21.30
N SER A 173 -8.00 -4.27 22.61
CA SER A 173 -8.66 -3.48 23.64
C SER A 173 -7.83 -3.49 24.93
N PHE A 174 -7.47 -2.32 25.42
CA PHE A 174 -6.61 -2.18 26.60
C PHE A 174 -6.79 -0.81 27.28
N SER A 175 -6.31 -0.70 28.52
CA SER A 175 -6.44 0.53 29.32
C SER A 175 -5.69 1.69 28.66
N ASN A 176 -6.25 2.89 28.73
CA ASN A 176 -5.62 4.10 28.21
C ASN A 176 -4.78 4.77 29.30
N GLN A 177 -3.45 4.58 29.30
CA GLN A 177 -2.59 5.15 30.35
C GLN A 177 -2.38 6.66 30.22
N LEU A 178 -2.82 7.27 29.11
CA LEU A 178 -2.81 8.72 28.94
C LEU A 178 -3.95 9.41 29.71
N ARG A 179 -4.84 8.65 30.37
CA ARG A 179 -5.88 9.18 31.26
C ARG A 179 -5.91 8.42 32.58
N THR A 180 -6.16 9.14 33.68
CA THR A 180 -6.35 8.54 35.01
C THR A 180 -7.82 8.10 35.20
N ASN A 181 -8.30 7.18 34.36
CA ASN A 181 -9.67 6.65 34.43
C ASN A 181 -9.78 5.25 33.79
N ASN A 182 -11.00 4.70 33.74
CA ASN A 182 -11.25 3.33 33.26
C ASN A 182 -11.55 3.23 31.76
N TYR A 183 -11.37 4.31 30.99
CA TYR A 183 -11.61 4.27 29.56
C TYR A 183 -10.45 3.58 28.83
N LYS A 184 -10.79 2.96 27.70
CA LYS A 184 -9.92 2.06 26.95
C LYS A 184 -9.62 2.60 25.56
N PHE A 185 -8.53 2.13 24.98
CA PHE A 185 -8.33 2.11 23.54
C PHE A 185 -9.05 0.90 22.95
N HIS A 186 -9.69 1.10 21.79
CA HIS A 186 -10.25 0.06 20.95
C HIS A 186 -9.63 0.18 19.55
N ILE A 187 -8.92 -0.87 19.13
CA ILE A 187 -8.28 -0.91 17.82
C ILE A 187 -9.27 -1.53 16.83
N ALA A 188 -9.65 -0.76 15.82
CA ALA A 188 -10.48 -1.24 14.73
C ALA A 188 -9.63 -2.09 13.75
N PRO A 189 -10.25 -3.04 13.03
CA PRO A 189 -9.59 -3.78 11.96
C PRO A 189 -8.99 -2.85 10.90
N PRO A 190 -7.87 -3.24 10.25
CA PRO A 190 -7.31 -2.49 9.12
C PRO A 190 -8.31 -2.34 7.96
N ILE A 191 -8.30 -1.17 7.34
CA ILE A 191 -9.06 -0.87 6.11
C ILE A 191 -8.06 -0.67 4.98
N HIS A 192 -8.19 -1.44 3.90
CA HIS A 192 -7.33 -1.34 2.72
C HIS A 192 -7.89 -0.32 1.72
N ALA A 193 -7.31 0.88 1.70
CA ALA A 193 -7.77 1.97 0.85
C ALA A 193 -7.72 1.62 -0.65
N HIS A 194 -6.70 0.84 -1.05
CA HIS A 194 -6.49 0.44 -2.45
C HIS A 194 -6.92 -1.01 -2.72
N GLY A 195 -7.76 -1.58 -1.85
CA GLY A 195 -8.08 -3.00 -1.87
C GLY A 195 -6.89 -3.89 -1.52
N THR A 196 -7.05 -5.19 -1.78
CA THR A 196 -6.02 -6.21 -1.53
C THR A 196 -5.62 -6.89 -2.83
N VAL A 197 -4.61 -7.76 -2.78
CA VAL A 197 -4.26 -8.65 -3.91
C VAL A 197 -5.41 -9.59 -4.34
N ASP A 198 -6.39 -9.80 -3.48
CA ASP A 198 -7.53 -10.69 -3.72
C ASP A 198 -8.82 -9.93 -4.09
N ILE A 199 -8.94 -8.67 -3.69
CA ILE A 199 -10.18 -7.88 -3.83
C ILE A 199 -9.84 -6.46 -4.27
N CYS A 200 -10.33 -6.07 -5.45
CA CYS A 200 -10.34 -4.68 -5.95
C CYS A 200 -8.99 -3.95 -5.81
N THR A 201 -7.88 -4.57 -6.24
CA THR A 201 -6.57 -3.88 -6.29
C THR A 201 -6.69 -2.66 -7.18
N VAL A 202 -6.57 -1.48 -6.57
CA VAL A 202 -6.59 -0.17 -7.24
C VAL A 202 -5.15 0.31 -7.45
N LEU A 203 -4.79 0.58 -8.70
CA LEU A 203 -3.50 1.14 -9.09
C LEU A 203 -3.77 2.43 -9.86
N GLY A 204 -3.19 3.56 -9.45
CA GLY A 204 -3.54 4.87 -9.99
C GLY A 204 -4.82 5.47 -9.43
N VAL A 205 -5.25 6.56 -10.07
CA VAL A 205 -6.56 7.20 -9.84
C VAL A 205 -7.62 6.40 -10.60
N SER A 206 -7.94 5.20 -10.13
CA SER A 206 -9.10 4.48 -10.65
C SER A 206 -10.34 4.94 -9.89
N ASP A 207 -10.84 6.14 -10.22
CA ASP A 207 -12.17 6.67 -9.85
C ASP A 207 -12.58 7.82 -10.80
#